data_AF-A0A1C5P2F6-F1
#
_entry.id   AF-A0A1C5P2F6-F1
#
_cell.length_a   1.000
_cell.length_b   1.000
_cell.length_c   1.000
_cell.angle_alpha   90.00
_cell.angle_beta   90.00
_cell.angle_gamma   90.00
#
_symmetry.space_group_name_H-M   'P 1'
#
loop_
_entity.id
_entity.type
_entity.pdbx_description
1 polymer ?
#
loop_
_entity_poly.entity_id
_entity_poly.type
_entity_poly.pdbx_seq_one_letter_code
_entity_poly.pdbx_strand_id
1 'polypeptide(L)' 'MDTIFSFLFGTREGLAVLFFGGIVIVAIVAFLLEKRTSKLYVDRGPKQDDDSGLF' A
#
# COMPACT_ATOMS: atom_id res chain seq x y z
N MET A 1 28.13 7.82 -8.89
CA MET A 1 27.74 6.66 -8.05
C MET A 1 28.34 6.78 -6.66
N ASP A 2 29.65 7.02 -6.54
CA ASP A 2 30.32 7.16 -5.22
C ASP A 2 29.79 8.29 -4.33
N THR A 3 29.47 9.45 -4.90
CA THR A 3 28.96 10.59 -4.13
C THR A 3 27.59 10.31 -3.50
N ILE A 4 26.69 9.67 -4.22
CA ILE A 4 25.35 9.32 -3.71
C ILE A 4 25.46 8.21 -2.67
N PHE A 5 26.25 7.17 -2.93
CA PHE A 5 26.47 6.09 -1.95
C PHE A 5 27.15 6.60 -0.68
N SER A 6 28.18 7.42 -0.81
CA SER A 6 28.87 8.04 0.32
C SER A 6 27.94 8.94 1.14
N PHE A 7 27.06 9.71 0.48
CA PHE A 7 26.05 10.49 1.18
C PHE A 7 25.04 9.59 1.93
N LEU A 8 24.42 8.63 1.24
CA LEU A 8 23.35 7.79 1.79
C LEU A 8 23.82 6.91 2.95
N PHE A 9 25.05 6.40 2.90
CA PHE A 9 25.56 5.44 3.89
C PHE A 9 26.67 5.99 4.80
N GLY A 10 27.31 7.09 4.42
CA GLY A 10 28.41 7.71 5.18
C GLY A 10 27.98 8.88 6.05
N THR A 11 26.73 9.35 5.94
CA THR A 11 26.22 10.49 6.73
C THR A 11 24.96 10.13 7.50
N ARG A 12 24.77 10.76 8.66
CA ARG A 12 23.57 10.56 9.50
C ARG A 12 22.31 11.04 8.80
N GLU A 13 22.41 12.11 8.01
CA GLU A 13 21.30 12.67 7.22
C GLU A 13 20.90 11.74 6.08
N GLY A 14 21.87 11.20 5.34
CA GLY A 14 21.61 10.22 4.28
C GLY A 14 20.93 8.95 4.79
N LEU A 15 21.34 8.45 5.95
CA LEU A 15 20.68 7.31 6.60
C LEU A 15 19.25 7.63 7.03
N ALA A 16 19.01 8.84 7.54
CA ALA A 16 17.65 9.29 7.88
C ALA A 16 16.75 9.35 6.64
N VAL A 17 17.26 9.88 5.53
CA VAL A 17 16.54 9.89 4.24
C VAL A 17 16.21 8.46 3.78
N LEU A 18 17.16 7.52 3.90
CA LEU A 18 16.93 6.12 3.54
C LEU A 18 15.83 5.48 4.40
N PHE A 19 15.85 5.74 5.71
CA PHE A 19 14.89 5.17 6.66
C PHE A 19 13.47 5.73 6.44
N PHE A 20 13.31 7.06 6.46
CA PHE A 20 12.01 7.68 6.26
C PHE A 20 11.49 7.48 4.83
N GLY A 21 12.37 7.51 3.83
CA GLY A 21 12.03 7.17 2.45
C GLY A 21 11.48 5.75 2.34
N GLY A 22 12.13 4.78 2.99
CA GLY A 22 11.65 3.40 3.06
C GLY A 22 10.26 3.29 3.71
N ILE A 23 10.03 3.97 4.84
CA ILE A 23 8.72 3.99 5.52
C ILE A 23 7.64 4.57 4.61
N VAL A 24 7.91 5.69 3.93
CA VAL A 24 6.93 6.34 3.03
C VAL A 24 6.59 5.41 1.87
N ILE A 25 7.57 4.75 1.27
CA ILE A 25 7.34 3.79 0.19
C ILE A 25 6.46 2.63 0.67
N VAL A 26 6.78 2.05 1.82
CA VAL A 26 5.99 0.95 2.41
C VAL A 26 4.56 1.40 2.71
N ALA A 27 4.38 2.61 3.26
CA ALA A 27 3.06 3.17 3.53
C ALA A 27 2.23 3.36 2.25
N ILE A 28 2.84 3.85 1.16
CA ILE A 28 2.17 3.98 -0.14
C ILE A 28 1.76 2.60 -0.66
N VAL A 29 2.66 1.62 -0.61
CA VAL A 29 2.36 0.25 -1.07
C VAL A 29 1.22 -0.35 -0.25
N ALA A 30 1.25 -0.23 1.07
CA ALA A 30 0.20 -0.70 1.96
C ALA A 30 -1.15 -0.06 1.60
N PHE A 31 -1.19 1.27 1.43
CA PHE A 31 -2.40 1.99 1.04
C PHE A 31 -2.95 1.55 -0.33
N LEU A 32 -2.08 1.35 -1.32
CA LEU A 32 -2.50 0.87 -2.65
C LEU A 32 -3.08 -0.56 -2.58
N LEU A 33 -2.46 -1.44 -1.79
CA LEU A 33 -2.94 -2.80 -1.59
C LEU A 33 -4.29 -2.80 -0.87
N GLU A 34 -4.41 -2.02 0.22
CA GLU A 34 -5.65 -1.84 0.97
C GLU A 34 -6.79 -1.34 0.07
N LYS A 35 -6.53 -0.33 -0.77
CA LYS A 35 -7.52 0.19 -1.70
C LYS A 35 -7.95 -0.85 -2.76
N ARG A 36 -7.06 -1.74 -3.17
CA ARG A 36 -7.40 -2.84 -4.10
C ARG A 36 -8.22 -3.94 -3.44
N THR A 37 -7.91 -4.30 -2.20
CA THR A 37 -8.58 -5.40 -1.48
C THR A 37 -9.86 -4.97 -0.75
N SER A 38 -10.04 -3.66 -0.52
CA SER A 38 -11.22 -3.10 0.16
C SER A 38 -12.57 -3.53 -0.44
N LYS A 39 -12.61 -3.87 -1.74
CA LYS A 39 -13.83 -4.35 -2.42
C LYS A 39 -14.16 -5.83 -2.20
N LEU A 40 -13.22 -6.62 -1.68
CA LEU A 40 -13.38 -8.07 -1.49
C LEU A 40 -14.25 -8.40 -0.27
N TYR A 41 -14.14 -7.58 0.78
CA TYR A 41 -14.84 -7.76 2.06
C TYR A 41 -15.89 -6.66 2.31
N VAL A 42 -16.60 -6.26 1.26
CA VAL A 42 -17.78 -5.42 1.43
C VAL A 42 -18.90 -6.33 1.91
N ASP A 43 -19.51 -6.02 3.05
CA ASP A 43 -20.75 -6.64 3.48
C ASP A 43 -21.83 -6.27 2.45
N ARG A 44 -22.13 -7.21 1.55
CA ARG A 44 -23.06 -6.97 0.43
C ARG A 44 -24.52 -7.00 0.89
N GLY A 45 -24.77 -7.05 2.20
CA GLY A 45 -26.09 -7.29 2.75
C GLY A 45 -26.57 -8.71 2.44
N PRO A 46 -27.75 -9.10 2.95
CA PRO A 46 -28.37 -10.35 2.57
C PRO A 46 -28.52 -10.40 1.05
N LYS A 47 -28.04 -11.49 0.44
CA LYS A 47 -28.23 -11.77 -0.99
C LYS A 47 -29.74 -11.70 -1.25
N GLN A 48 -30.19 -10.75 -2.08
CA GLN A 48 -31.58 -10.77 -2.56
C GLN A 48 -31.73 -12.04 -3.40
N ASP A 49 -32.41 -13.04 -2.85
CA ASP A 49 -32.87 -14.22 -3.57
C ASP A 49 -34.09 -13.86 -4.45
N ASP A 50 -34.00 -12.78 -5.24
CA ASP A 50 -35.07 -12.32 -6.14
C ASP A 50 -34.73 -12.57 -7.61
N ASP A 51 -33.94 -13.61 -7.90
CA ASP A 51 -33.83 -14.21 -9.25
C ASP A 51 -34.33 -15.67 -9.25
N SER A 52 -35.41 -15.93 -8.50
CA SER A 52 -36.33 -17.04 -8.80
C SER A 52 -37.47 -16.55 -9.70
N GLY A 53 -37.13 -15.79 -10.75
CA GLY A 53 -38.03 -15.43 -11.84
C GLY A 53 -38.24 -16.63 -12.76
N LEU A 54 -39.14 -17.52 -12.36
CA LEU A 54 -39.64 -18.63 -13.15
C LEU A 54 -40.70 -18.09 -14.14
N PHE A 55 -40.29 -17.24 -15.07
CA PHE A 55 -41.00 -16.86 -16.30
C PHE A 55 -40.00 -16.42 -17.38
#